data_AF-A0A1I5B3H4-F1
#
_entry.id   AF-A0A1I5B3H4-F1
#
_cell.length_a   1.000
_cell.length_b   1.000
_cell.length_c   1.000
_cell.angle_alpha   90.00
_cell.angle_beta   90.00
_cell.angle_gamma   90.00
#
_symmetry.space_group_name_H-M   'P 1'
#
loop_
_entity.id
_entity.type
_entity.pdbx_description
1 polymer ?
#
loop_
_entity_poly.entity_id
_entity_poly.type
_entity_poly.pdbx_seq_one_letter_code
_entity_poly.pdbx_strand_id
1 'polypeptide(L)'
;MKNIIEIKGASLNDVKQALENWIDLYSDNFSSKLNFKIFEKEIDRQIIMADNLLDNEHFFYLVNYLEYPEGIEYNVEIKGLTKGENIDKRLNDKELLVYISKNDKEFDNVYVVTIENKHYKIDFGGKVTQQTDNKFYSTVDISNLKNPLTLSTKANNKRFKEDKSELKISKRFKIGFYISIIAVLIHFFVPYLTDSVEIIEKWTLFTGMGIGLWFFMDYEMLRINDFYIKSLMVAVGFFCYGYLFRNYYQENISDLNSVSFIYPLSLLIVQYPTRRLYKVIFNREPEVDKHGKFADLIYTMILFFAFALLPFIIFDYLKK
;
A
#
# COMPACT_ATOMS: atom_id res chain seq x y z
N MET A 1 12.31 -20.37 10.68
CA MET A 1 13.18 -20.13 11.87
C MET A 1 12.39 -19.26 12.83
N LYS A 2 12.65 -19.31 14.14
CA LYS A 2 12.01 -18.37 15.09
C LYS A 2 12.84 -17.09 15.19
N ASN A 3 12.17 -15.96 15.39
CA ASN A 3 12.82 -14.68 15.69
C ASN A 3 13.24 -14.66 17.18
N ILE A 4 14.54 -14.63 17.44
CA ILE A 4 15.10 -14.75 18.79
C ILE A 4 16.09 -13.60 19.02
N ILE A 5 16.06 -12.95 20.17
CA ILE A 5 17.03 -11.92 20.55
C ILE A 5 17.63 -12.30 21.89
N GLU A 6 18.95 -12.37 21.98
CA GLU A 6 19.71 -12.47 23.23
C GLU A 6 20.24 -11.08 23.59
N ILE A 7 20.06 -10.70 24.86
CA ILE A 7 20.55 -9.45 25.43
C ILE A 7 21.38 -9.82 26.66
N LYS A 8 22.62 -9.33 26.72
CA LYS A 8 23.51 -9.45 27.88
C LYS A 8 23.82 -8.09 28.47
N GLY A 9 23.90 -7.95 29.78
CA GLY A 9 24.21 -6.69 30.48
C GLY A 9 22.99 -5.87 30.91
N ALA A 10 21.78 -6.44 30.86
CA ALA A 10 20.56 -5.75 31.29
C ALA A 10 19.67 -6.64 32.18
N SER A 11 18.97 -6.00 33.12
CA SER A 11 18.00 -6.68 33.97
C SER A 11 16.74 -7.03 33.20
N LEU A 12 15.97 -8.02 33.70
CA LEU A 12 14.66 -8.35 33.13
C LEU A 12 13.72 -7.12 33.07
N ASN A 13 13.78 -6.24 34.08
CA ASN A 13 12.91 -5.07 34.15
C ASN A 13 13.25 -4.04 33.07
N ASP A 14 14.53 -3.79 32.83
CA ASP A 14 15.00 -2.86 31.80
C ASP A 14 14.65 -3.37 30.41
N VAL A 15 14.89 -4.66 30.15
CA VAL A 15 14.54 -5.31 28.88
C VAL A 15 13.03 -5.29 28.65
N LYS A 16 12.24 -5.53 29.70
CA LYS A 16 10.78 -5.45 29.63
C LYS A 16 10.35 -4.03 29.26
N GLN A 17 10.86 -3.02 29.95
CA GLN A 17 10.51 -1.62 29.71
C GLN A 17 10.92 -1.18 28.29
N ALA A 18 12.11 -1.56 27.83
CA ALA A 18 12.58 -1.27 26.48
C ALA A 18 11.63 -1.88 25.43
N LEU A 19 11.22 -3.13 25.62
CA LEU A 19 10.29 -3.81 24.71
C LEU A 19 8.87 -3.22 24.77
N GLU A 20 8.38 -2.80 25.94
CA GLU A 20 7.10 -2.09 26.07
C GLU A 20 7.14 -0.76 25.32
N ASN A 21 8.20 0.04 25.49
CA ASN A 21 8.38 1.30 24.76
C ASN A 21 8.40 1.07 23.24
N TRP A 22 9.14 0.07 22.77
CA TRP A 22 9.18 -0.27 21.34
C TRP A 22 7.81 -0.73 20.83
N ILE A 23 7.09 -1.57 21.59
CA ILE A 23 5.74 -1.99 21.24
C ILE A 23 4.82 -0.77 21.12
N ASP A 24 4.88 0.17 22.05
CA ASP A 24 4.03 1.36 22.01
C ASP A 24 4.36 2.25 20.80
N LEU A 25 5.64 2.40 20.45
CA LEU A 25 6.08 3.17 19.27
C LEU A 25 5.64 2.55 17.94
N TYR A 26 5.68 1.22 17.82
CA TYR A 26 5.47 0.52 16.54
C TYR A 26 4.13 -0.24 16.45
N SER A 27 3.33 -0.30 17.51
CA SER A 27 2.10 -1.12 17.54
C SER A 27 1.12 -0.78 16.41
N ASP A 28 1.04 0.49 16.02
CA ASP A 28 0.18 0.94 14.93
C ASP A 28 0.64 0.46 13.54
N ASN A 29 1.91 0.06 13.41
CA ASN A 29 2.50 -0.42 12.16
C ASN A 29 2.18 -1.90 11.90
N PHE A 30 1.60 -2.63 12.87
CA PHE A 30 1.29 -4.05 12.69
C PHE A 30 -0.16 -4.27 12.29
N SER A 31 -0.38 -5.09 11.26
CA SER A 31 -1.72 -5.49 10.79
C SER A 31 -2.38 -6.53 11.70
N SER A 32 -1.62 -7.17 12.58
CA SER A 32 -2.07 -8.21 13.50
C SER A 32 -1.45 -8.05 14.88
N LYS A 33 -2.07 -8.69 15.87
CA LYS A 33 -1.53 -8.75 17.23
C LYS A 33 -0.29 -9.63 17.24
N LEU A 34 0.84 -9.07 17.64
CA LEU A 34 2.11 -9.77 17.80
C LEU A 34 2.33 -10.09 19.28
N ASN A 35 2.91 -11.26 19.56
CA ASN A 35 3.26 -11.68 20.92
C ASN A 35 4.77 -11.83 21.07
N PHE A 36 5.30 -11.30 22.16
CA PHE A 36 6.70 -11.38 22.52
C PHE A 36 6.84 -12.10 23.85
N LYS A 37 7.76 -13.04 23.93
CA LYS A 37 8.06 -13.79 25.16
C LYS A 37 9.45 -13.43 25.65
N ILE A 38 9.55 -12.85 26.84
CA ILE A 38 10.81 -12.57 27.50
C ILE A 38 11.09 -13.69 28.50
N PHE A 39 12.28 -14.24 28.46
CA PHE A 39 12.77 -15.25 29.38
C PHE A 39 14.00 -14.72 30.09
N GLU A 40 14.01 -14.85 31.41
CA GLU A 40 15.21 -14.62 32.22
C GLU A 40 16.06 -15.88 32.19
N LYS A 41 17.27 -15.77 31.63
CA LYS A 41 18.21 -16.90 31.57
C LYS A 41 19.23 -16.82 32.70
N GLU A 42 19.79 -15.64 32.91
CA GLU A 42 20.68 -15.27 34.02
C GLU A 42 20.33 -13.84 34.47
N ILE A 43 20.86 -13.37 35.61
CA ILE A 43 20.52 -12.06 36.20
C ILE A 43 20.68 -10.91 35.19
N ASP A 44 21.71 -10.98 34.35
CA ASP A 44 22.07 -10.00 33.33
C ASP A 44 21.92 -10.54 31.90
N ARG A 45 21.22 -11.67 31.70
CA ARG A 45 21.07 -12.31 30.39
C ARG A 45 19.63 -12.71 30.09
N GLN A 46 19.05 -12.04 29.11
CA GLN A 46 17.63 -12.16 28.76
C GLN A 46 17.47 -12.65 27.33
N ILE A 47 16.43 -13.45 27.09
CA ILE A 47 16.06 -13.94 25.76
C ILE A 47 14.66 -13.45 25.40
N ILE A 48 14.52 -12.79 24.26
CA ILE A 48 13.22 -12.45 23.68
C ILE A 48 12.94 -13.38 22.51
N MET A 49 11.79 -14.05 22.53
CA MET A 49 11.23 -14.69 21.34
C MET A 49 10.14 -13.79 20.78
N ALA A 50 10.42 -13.19 19.62
CA ALA A 50 9.44 -12.39 18.90
C ALA A 50 8.52 -13.27 18.07
N ASP A 51 7.32 -12.74 17.77
CA ASP A 51 6.36 -13.42 16.92
C ASP A 51 6.95 -13.71 15.53
N ASN A 52 6.61 -14.85 14.93
CA ASN A 52 7.09 -15.19 13.59
C ASN A 52 6.43 -14.33 12.50
N LEU A 53 5.35 -13.63 12.84
CA LEU A 53 4.69 -12.67 11.96
C LEU A 53 5.43 -11.32 11.89
N LEU A 54 6.45 -11.10 12.74
CA LEU A 54 7.30 -9.92 12.68
C LEU A 54 8.25 -10.03 11.48
N ASP A 55 8.11 -9.11 10.52
CA ASP A 55 9.00 -9.06 9.35
C ASP A 55 10.44 -8.64 9.72
N ASN A 56 11.37 -8.86 8.78
CA ASN A 56 12.79 -8.60 9.02
C ASN A 56 13.10 -7.13 9.27
N GLU A 57 12.39 -6.20 8.63
CA GLU A 57 12.62 -4.77 8.80
C GLU A 57 12.32 -4.35 10.24
N HIS A 58 11.13 -4.69 10.75
CA HIS A 58 10.78 -4.39 12.13
C HIS A 58 11.59 -5.21 13.14
N PHE A 59 12.03 -6.43 12.79
CA PHE A 59 12.98 -7.17 13.61
C PHE A 59 14.33 -6.45 13.75
N PHE A 60 14.84 -5.83 12.67
CA PHE A 60 16.06 -5.03 12.71
C PHE A 60 15.89 -3.76 13.54
N TYR A 61 14.74 -3.08 13.41
CA TYR A 61 14.39 -1.95 14.28
C TYR A 61 14.35 -2.36 15.74
N LEU A 62 13.77 -3.51 16.06
CA LEU A 62 13.73 -4.02 17.42
C LEU A 62 15.15 -4.28 17.97
N VAL A 63 16.02 -4.95 17.21
CA VAL A 63 17.40 -5.22 17.62
C VAL A 63 18.17 -3.93 17.90
N ASN A 64 18.04 -2.93 17.03
CA ASN A 64 18.71 -1.63 17.19
C ASN A 64 18.13 -0.83 18.36
N TYR A 65 16.81 -0.77 18.49
CA TYR A 65 16.16 -0.06 19.59
C TYR A 65 16.51 -0.65 20.95
N LEU A 66 16.62 -1.98 21.06
CA LEU A 66 17.03 -2.62 22.31
C LEU A 66 18.49 -2.32 22.67
N GLU A 67 19.36 -2.00 21.72
CA GLU A 67 20.75 -1.59 21.99
C GLU A 67 20.77 -0.14 22.49
N TYR A 68 19.90 0.71 21.93
CA TYR A 68 19.81 2.13 22.21
C TYR A 68 18.40 2.56 22.64
N PRO A 69 17.87 2.04 23.76
CA PRO A 69 16.50 2.34 24.17
C PRO A 69 16.37 3.79 24.64
N GLU A 70 15.24 4.42 24.35
CA GLU A 70 14.96 5.75 24.87
C GLU A 70 14.61 5.69 26.37
N GLY A 71 15.32 6.50 27.17
CA GLY A 71 15.03 6.67 28.60
C GLY A 71 15.50 5.54 29.52
N ILE A 72 16.33 4.62 29.02
CA ILE A 72 16.90 3.52 29.83
C ILE A 72 18.42 3.51 29.65
N GLU A 73 19.15 3.61 30.74
CA GLU A 73 20.61 3.57 30.72
C GLU A 73 21.13 2.17 31.08
N TYR A 74 21.65 1.45 30.09
CA TYR A 74 22.41 0.21 30.29
C TYR A 74 23.49 0.03 29.22
N ASN A 75 24.42 -0.89 29.47
CA ASN A 75 25.46 -1.27 28.51
C ASN A 75 25.28 -2.74 28.16
N VAL A 76 24.76 -3.01 26.96
CA VAL A 76 24.41 -4.36 26.54
C VAL A 76 25.24 -4.88 25.38
N GLU A 77 25.20 -6.19 25.19
CA GLU A 77 25.50 -6.83 23.92
C GLU A 77 24.24 -7.52 23.40
N ILE A 78 23.80 -7.15 22.21
CA ILE A 78 22.62 -7.75 21.56
C ILE A 78 22.99 -8.66 20.39
N LYS A 79 22.27 -9.79 20.30
CA LYS A 79 22.32 -10.74 19.21
C LYS A 79 20.90 -11.14 18.80
N GLY A 80 20.48 -10.76 17.59
CA GLY A 80 19.23 -11.21 16.99
C GLY A 80 19.45 -12.37 16.02
N LEU A 81 18.72 -13.47 16.14
CA LEU A 81 18.64 -14.55 15.17
C LEU A 81 17.31 -14.50 14.44
N THR A 82 17.37 -14.48 13.12
CA THR A 82 16.20 -14.53 12.25
C THR A 82 16.54 -15.23 10.94
N LYS A 83 15.53 -15.48 10.10
CA LYS A 83 15.70 -15.92 8.72
C LYS A 83 15.46 -14.73 7.80
N GLY A 84 16.33 -14.52 6.82
CA GLY A 84 16.18 -13.43 5.87
C GLY A 84 15.03 -13.67 4.89
N GLU A 85 14.09 -12.75 4.82
CA GLU A 85 12.94 -12.78 3.92
C GLU A 85 12.70 -11.38 3.33
N ASN A 86 12.69 -11.28 2.00
CA ASN A 86 12.42 -10.03 1.27
C ASN A 86 13.36 -8.83 1.60
N ILE A 87 14.60 -9.08 2.02
CA ILE A 87 15.59 -8.01 2.32
C ILE A 87 16.45 -7.72 1.10
N ASP A 88 17.26 -8.70 0.69
CA ASP A 88 18.20 -8.64 -0.43
C ASP A 88 18.43 -10.07 -0.92
N LYS A 89 18.60 -10.25 -2.22
CA LYS A 89 18.80 -11.58 -2.83
C LYS A 89 19.96 -12.37 -2.20
N ARG A 90 20.97 -11.69 -1.64
CA ARG A 90 22.13 -12.29 -0.98
C ARG A 90 21.81 -12.84 0.41
N LEU A 91 20.73 -12.38 1.04
CA LEU A 91 20.32 -12.69 2.41
C LEU A 91 19.05 -13.54 2.48
N ASN A 92 18.24 -13.53 1.42
CA ASN A 92 17.00 -14.31 1.38
C ASN A 92 17.26 -15.81 1.63
N ASP A 93 16.37 -16.40 2.42
CA ASP A 93 16.39 -17.78 2.89
C ASP A 93 17.57 -18.20 3.75
N LYS A 94 18.44 -17.26 4.16
CA LYS A 94 19.57 -17.55 5.03
C LYS A 94 19.24 -17.29 6.49
N GLU A 95 19.89 -18.06 7.37
CA GLU A 95 19.93 -17.72 8.78
C GLU A 95 20.86 -16.52 9.00
N LEU A 96 20.36 -15.55 9.74
CA LEU A 96 21.00 -14.26 9.95
C LEU A 96 21.23 -14.06 11.44
N LEU A 97 22.48 -13.76 11.81
CA LEU A 97 22.81 -13.18 13.10
C LEU A 97 22.93 -11.66 12.93
N VAL A 98 21.94 -10.95 13.44
CA VAL A 98 21.84 -9.49 13.50
C VAL A 98 22.50 -8.99 14.78
N TYR A 99 23.29 -7.93 14.68
CA TYR A 99 23.99 -7.30 15.80
C TYR A 99 24.29 -5.83 15.51
N ILE A 100 24.68 -5.10 16.55
CA ILE A 100 25.24 -3.75 16.41
C ILE A 100 26.76 -3.84 16.53
N SER A 101 27.49 -3.27 15.57
CA SER A 101 28.95 -3.30 15.60
C SER A 101 29.46 -2.30 16.63
N LYS A 102 30.48 -2.68 17.41
CA LYS A 102 31.12 -1.78 18.40
C LYS A 102 31.80 -0.56 17.76
N ASN A 103 32.12 -0.67 16.47
CA ASN A 103 32.73 0.39 15.68
C ASN A 103 31.69 1.24 14.95
N ASP A 104 30.40 0.96 15.14
CA ASP A 104 29.34 1.70 14.46
C ASP A 104 29.26 3.14 14.97
N LYS A 105 29.05 4.06 14.02
CA LYS A 105 28.89 5.49 14.29
C LYS A 105 27.59 6.05 13.71
N GLU A 106 26.83 5.20 13.02
CA GLU A 106 25.67 5.56 12.23
C GLU A 106 24.47 4.86 12.86
N PHE A 107 23.91 5.40 13.94
CA PHE A 107 22.91 4.72 14.78
C PHE A 107 21.67 4.12 14.06
N ASP A 108 21.41 4.50 12.80
CA ASP A 108 20.29 4.02 11.97
C ASP A 108 20.65 2.81 11.08
N ASN A 109 21.36 1.83 11.63
CA ASN A 109 21.69 0.61 10.91
C ASN A 109 21.83 -0.63 11.81
N VAL A 110 21.85 -1.80 11.16
CA VAL A 110 22.23 -3.07 11.79
C VAL A 110 23.29 -3.78 10.95
N TYR A 111 24.07 -4.62 11.61
CA TYR A 111 25.01 -5.53 10.96
C TYR A 111 24.46 -6.95 10.99
N VAL A 112 24.76 -7.70 9.94
CA VAL A 112 24.30 -9.07 9.77
C VAL A 112 25.48 -9.95 9.38
N VAL A 113 25.58 -11.12 10.00
CA VAL A 113 26.48 -12.19 9.57
C VAL A 113 25.67 -13.44 9.23
N THR A 114 25.95 -14.04 8.07
CA THR A 114 25.33 -15.30 7.64
C THR A 114 26.08 -16.51 8.20
N ILE A 115 25.49 -17.70 8.08
CA ILE A 115 26.16 -18.97 8.48
C ILE A 115 27.50 -19.21 7.78
N GLU A 116 27.69 -18.67 6.57
CA GLU A 116 28.96 -18.71 5.84
C GLU A 116 29.96 -17.62 6.29
N ASN A 117 29.68 -16.92 7.39
CA ASN A 117 30.45 -15.79 7.90
C ASN A 117 30.64 -14.66 6.87
N LYS A 118 29.59 -14.37 6.10
CA LYS A 118 29.56 -13.17 5.23
C LYS A 118 28.89 -12.03 5.97
N HIS A 119 29.54 -10.87 5.97
CA HIS A 119 29.12 -9.70 6.74
C HIS A 119 28.47 -8.65 5.85
N TYR A 120 27.36 -8.11 6.34
CA TYR A 120 26.60 -7.08 5.67
C TYR A 120 26.20 -6.00 6.66
N LYS A 121 26.12 -4.77 6.18
CA LYS A 121 25.51 -3.63 6.86
C LYS A 121 24.21 -3.29 6.14
N ILE A 122 23.14 -3.17 6.91
CA ILE A 122 21.80 -2.85 6.43
C ILE A 122 21.40 -1.53 7.08
N ASP A 123 21.26 -0.47 6.28
CA ASP A 123 20.67 0.77 6.78
C ASP A 123 19.14 0.69 6.78
N PHE A 124 18.51 1.55 7.57
CA PHE A 124 17.04 1.62 7.65
C PHE A 124 16.38 2.22 6.39
N GLY A 125 17.17 2.64 5.40
CA GLY A 125 16.72 2.92 4.05
C GLY A 125 16.63 1.68 3.15
N GLY A 126 17.01 0.50 3.66
CA GLY A 126 16.97 -0.78 2.94
C GLY A 126 18.22 -1.06 2.09
N LYS A 127 19.25 -0.22 2.15
CA LYS A 127 20.48 -0.45 1.40
C LYS A 127 21.34 -1.49 2.12
N VAL A 128 21.71 -2.53 1.38
CA VAL A 128 22.58 -3.62 1.88
C VAL A 128 23.98 -3.50 1.28
N THR A 129 24.96 -3.24 2.13
CA THR A 129 26.38 -3.16 1.75
C THR A 129 27.17 -4.31 2.37
N GLN A 130 28.09 -4.90 1.62
CA GLN A 130 28.98 -5.92 2.18
C GLN A 130 30.08 -5.21 2.98
N GLN A 131 30.40 -5.73 4.16
CA GLN A 131 31.42 -5.18 5.06
C GLN A 131 32.37 -6.28 5.52
N THR A 132 33.41 -5.91 6.24
CA THR A 132 34.27 -6.84 6.97
C THR A 132 34.19 -6.51 8.46
N ASP A 133 33.88 -7.50 9.29
CA ASP A 133 33.84 -7.38 10.74
C ASP A 133 34.39 -8.69 11.35
N ASN A 134 34.70 -8.71 12.64
CA ASN A 134 35.27 -9.86 13.34
C ASN A 134 34.20 -10.72 14.04
N LYS A 135 32.91 -10.45 13.80
CA LYS A 135 31.78 -11.17 14.43
C LYS A 135 31.46 -12.47 13.69
N PHE A 136 31.67 -13.62 14.31
CA PHE A 136 31.28 -14.90 13.73
C PHE A 136 29.81 -15.24 14.00
N TYR A 137 29.20 -16.00 13.08
CA TYR A 137 27.89 -16.58 13.30
C TYR A 137 27.92 -17.51 14.52
N SER A 138 26.96 -17.33 15.43
CA SER A 138 26.80 -18.14 16.64
C SER A 138 25.32 -18.31 16.94
N THR A 139 24.91 -19.52 17.29
CA THR A 139 23.53 -19.77 17.74
C THR A 139 23.33 -19.28 19.17
N VAL A 140 22.06 -19.00 19.52
CA VAL A 140 21.64 -18.65 20.88
C VAL A 140 21.15 -19.93 21.54
N ASP A 141 21.72 -20.24 22.70
CA ASP A 141 21.27 -21.40 23.49
C ASP A 141 19.92 -21.10 24.14
N ILE A 142 18.87 -21.76 23.65
CA ILE A 142 17.49 -21.64 24.12
C ILE A 142 17.05 -22.82 25.01
N SER A 143 18.00 -23.59 25.52
CA SER A 143 17.73 -24.71 26.43
C SER A 143 17.24 -24.19 27.79
N ASN A 144 16.38 -24.95 28.45
CA ASN A 144 15.93 -24.70 29.84
C ASN A 144 15.20 -23.37 30.12
N LEU A 145 14.66 -22.71 29.09
CA LEU A 145 13.84 -21.51 29.27
C LEU A 145 12.49 -21.87 29.92
N LYS A 146 12.16 -21.24 31.06
CA LYS A 146 10.92 -21.47 31.82
C LYS A 146 10.24 -20.15 32.14
N ASN A 147 8.93 -20.19 32.35
CA ASN A 147 8.11 -19.07 32.84
C ASN A 147 8.28 -17.76 32.06
N PRO A 148 7.95 -17.71 30.76
CA PRO A 148 8.07 -16.48 30.00
C PRO A 148 7.13 -15.38 30.51
N LEU A 149 7.64 -14.17 30.60
CA LEU A 149 6.81 -12.97 30.60
C LEU A 149 6.33 -12.72 29.17
N THR A 150 5.01 -12.63 28.97
CA THR A 150 4.44 -12.39 27.64
C THR A 150 3.95 -10.94 27.53
N LEU A 151 4.46 -10.23 26.53
CA LEU A 151 3.97 -8.93 26.10
C LEU A 151 3.28 -9.06 24.74
N SER A 152 2.33 -8.19 24.46
CA SER A 152 1.63 -8.24 23.18
C SER A 152 1.22 -6.86 22.68
N THR A 153 1.27 -6.66 21.38
CA THR A 153 0.80 -5.42 20.75
C THR A 153 -0.72 -5.28 20.89
N LYS A 154 -1.22 -4.05 20.86
CA LYS A 154 -2.65 -3.80 20.67
C LYS A 154 -3.00 -4.14 19.22
N ALA A 155 -4.11 -4.84 19.01
CA ALA A 155 -4.58 -5.12 17.65
C ALA A 155 -5.04 -3.80 17.00
N ASN A 156 -4.35 -3.35 15.95
CA ASN A 156 -4.76 -2.17 15.20
C ASN A 156 -5.95 -2.50 14.27
N ASN A 157 -7.16 -2.44 14.83
CA ASN A 157 -8.41 -2.70 14.09
C ASN A 157 -8.66 -1.74 12.92
N LYS A 158 -7.95 -0.60 12.85
CA LYS A 158 -8.15 0.41 11.80
C LYS A 158 -7.48 0.00 10.49
N ARG A 159 -6.19 -0.37 10.53
CA ARG A 159 -5.43 -0.80 9.35
C ARG A 159 -5.99 -2.08 8.71
N PHE A 160 -6.38 -3.05 9.54
CA PHE A 160 -7.03 -4.27 9.05
C PHE A 160 -8.40 -4.02 8.36
N LYS A 161 -9.13 -2.99 8.78
CA LYS A 161 -10.37 -2.57 8.11
C LYS A 161 -10.07 -1.87 6.78
N GLU A 162 -9.03 -1.05 6.73
CA GLU A 162 -8.56 -0.38 5.51
C GLU A 162 -8.13 -1.43 4.45
N ASP A 163 -7.28 -2.39 4.81
CA ASP A 163 -6.84 -3.47 3.90
C ASP A 163 -8.02 -4.30 3.35
N LYS A 164 -9.00 -4.63 4.21
CA LYS A 164 -10.21 -5.33 3.78
C LYS A 164 -11.08 -4.49 2.83
N SER A 165 -11.16 -3.19 3.06
CA SER A 165 -11.93 -2.27 2.22
C SER A 165 -11.30 -2.11 0.84
N GLU A 166 -9.97 -2.00 0.76
CA GLU A 166 -9.24 -1.93 -0.52
C GLU A 166 -9.36 -3.22 -1.31
N LEU A 167 -9.31 -4.38 -0.64
CA LEU A 167 -9.50 -5.68 -1.29
C LEU A 167 -10.91 -5.79 -1.91
N LYS A 168 -11.94 -5.26 -1.25
CA LYS A 168 -13.31 -5.21 -1.77
C LYS A 168 -13.40 -4.29 -2.99
N ILE A 169 -12.82 -3.10 -2.92
CA ILE A 169 -12.76 -2.13 -4.03
C ILE A 169 -12.02 -2.76 -5.23
N SER A 170 -10.90 -3.45 -5.00
CA SER A 170 -10.13 -4.14 -6.03
C SER A 170 -10.98 -5.17 -6.81
N LYS A 171 -11.80 -5.94 -6.10
CA LYS A 171 -12.73 -6.89 -6.73
C LYS A 171 -13.78 -6.18 -7.59
N ARG A 172 -14.41 -5.12 -7.06
CA ARG A 172 -15.39 -4.31 -7.83
C ARG A 172 -14.76 -3.71 -9.07
N PHE A 173 -13.55 -3.15 -8.94
CA PHE A 173 -12.81 -2.56 -10.06
C PHE A 173 -12.55 -3.58 -11.17
N LYS A 174 -12.04 -4.76 -10.84
CA LYS A 174 -11.78 -5.83 -11.82
C LYS A 174 -13.03 -6.21 -12.60
N ILE A 175 -14.17 -6.34 -11.91
CA ILE A 175 -15.45 -6.67 -12.55
C ILE A 175 -15.84 -5.56 -13.54
N GLY A 176 -15.86 -4.30 -13.11
CA GLY A 176 -16.22 -3.19 -14.00
C GLY A 176 -15.23 -3.01 -15.15
N PHE A 177 -13.95 -3.29 -14.94
CA PHE A 177 -12.92 -3.25 -15.97
C PHE A 177 -13.17 -4.30 -17.06
N TYR A 178 -13.46 -5.55 -16.68
CA TYR A 178 -13.80 -6.60 -17.65
C TYR A 178 -15.11 -6.30 -18.40
N ILE A 179 -16.12 -5.78 -17.70
CA ILE A 179 -17.37 -5.32 -18.34
C ILE A 179 -17.08 -4.23 -19.38
N SER A 180 -16.20 -3.27 -19.05
CA SER A 180 -15.81 -2.19 -19.95
C SER A 180 -15.07 -2.70 -21.18
N ILE A 181 -14.13 -3.65 -21.01
CA ILE A 181 -13.45 -4.31 -22.14
C ILE A 181 -14.46 -5.01 -23.05
N ILE A 182 -15.37 -5.80 -22.47
CA ILE A 182 -16.39 -6.52 -23.23
C ILE A 182 -17.29 -5.54 -24.00
N ALA A 183 -17.72 -4.45 -23.37
CA ALA A 183 -18.54 -3.42 -24.01
C ALA A 183 -17.81 -2.76 -25.19
N VAL A 184 -16.51 -2.45 -25.04
CA VAL A 184 -15.67 -1.89 -26.12
C VAL A 184 -15.45 -2.90 -27.24
N LEU A 185 -15.25 -4.18 -26.93
CA LEU A 185 -15.11 -5.24 -27.93
C LEU A 185 -16.42 -5.41 -28.71
N ILE A 186 -17.57 -5.47 -28.04
CA ILE A 186 -18.88 -5.52 -28.70
C ILE A 186 -19.04 -4.29 -29.59
N HIS A 187 -18.71 -3.09 -29.07
CA HIS A 187 -18.76 -1.84 -29.83
C HIS A 187 -17.94 -1.90 -31.12
N PHE A 188 -16.74 -2.47 -31.06
CA PHE A 188 -15.90 -2.68 -32.24
C PHE A 188 -16.54 -3.59 -33.29
N PHE A 189 -17.35 -4.57 -32.88
CA PHE A 189 -18.05 -5.47 -33.81
C PHE A 189 -19.39 -4.93 -34.33
N VAL A 190 -20.01 -3.95 -33.67
CA VAL A 190 -21.33 -3.41 -34.09
C VAL A 190 -21.37 -3.00 -35.56
N PRO A 191 -20.38 -2.28 -36.12
CA PRO A 191 -20.39 -1.91 -37.54
C PRO A 191 -20.37 -3.10 -38.52
N TYR A 192 -20.00 -4.30 -38.07
CA TYR A 192 -20.06 -5.53 -38.88
C TYR A 192 -21.40 -6.26 -38.76
N LEU A 193 -22.19 -5.94 -37.73
CA LEU A 193 -23.48 -6.55 -37.44
C LEU A 193 -24.63 -5.73 -38.03
N THR A 194 -24.44 -4.44 -38.27
CA THR A 194 -25.46 -3.55 -38.80
C THR A 194 -24.85 -2.36 -39.54
N ASP A 195 -25.48 -1.97 -40.64
CA ASP A 195 -25.19 -0.72 -41.36
C ASP A 195 -25.95 0.49 -40.78
N SER A 196 -26.76 0.28 -39.74
CA SER A 196 -27.53 1.36 -39.12
C SER A 196 -26.64 2.27 -38.28
N VAL A 197 -26.38 3.47 -38.81
CA VAL A 197 -25.66 4.55 -38.12
C VAL A 197 -26.28 4.84 -36.75
N GLU A 198 -27.61 4.86 -36.66
CA GLU A 198 -28.32 5.12 -35.41
C GLU A 198 -28.01 4.09 -34.31
N ILE A 199 -27.86 2.81 -34.68
CA ILE A 199 -27.52 1.75 -33.73
C ILE A 199 -26.08 1.92 -33.24
N ILE A 200 -25.15 2.21 -34.15
CA ILE A 200 -23.76 2.49 -33.81
C ILE A 200 -23.71 3.67 -32.83
N GLU A 201 -24.43 4.76 -33.13
CA GLU A 201 -24.45 5.97 -32.31
C GLU A 201 -24.96 5.72 -30.89
N LYS A 202 -26.12 5.07 -30.78
CA LYS A 202 -26.69 4.72 -29.47
C LYS A 202 -25.76 3.82 -28.67
N TRP A 203 -25.08 2.87 -29.34
CA TRP A 203 -24.16 1.97 -28.68
C TRP A 203 -22.88 2.68 -28.21
N THR A 204 -22.33 3.60 -29.01
CA THR A 204 -21.20 4.46 -28.62
C THR A 204 -21.55 5.30 -27.39
N LEU A 205 -22.71 5.98 -27.43
CA LEU A 205 -23.19 6.79 -26.33
C LEU A 205 -23.38 5.96 -25.05
N PHE A 206 -24.05 4.81 -25.16
CA PHE A 206 -24.29 3.92 -24.03
C PHE A 206 -22.98 3.42 -23.41
N THR A 207 -21.99 3.06 -24.25
CA THR A 207 -20.68 2.59 -23.78
C THR A 207 -19.94 3.69 -23.03
N GLY A 208 -19.85 4.89 -23.61
CA GLY A 208 -19.15 6.02 -23.00
C GLY A 208 -19.81 6.51 -21.70
N MET A 209 -21.13 6.69 -21.73
CA MET A 209 -21.89 7.03 -20.53
C MET A 209 -21.82 5.92 -19.48
N GLY A 210 -21.88 4.65 -19.87
CA GLY A 210 -21.82 3.51 -18.97
C GLY A 210 -20.51 3.44 -18.19
N ILE A 211 -19.37 3.63 -18.87
CA ILE A 211 -18.06 3.67 -18.21
C ILE A 211 -17.96 4.88 -17.26
N GLY A 212 -18.41 6.07 -17.69
CA GLY A 212 -18.37 7.25 -16.83
C GLY A 212 -19.34 7.16 -15.64
N LEU A 213 -20.54 6.61 -15.82
CA LEU A 213 -21.48 6.32 -14.74
C LEU A 213 -20.92 5.30 -13.76
N TRP A 214 -20.21 4.27 -14.24
CA TRP A 214 -19.54 3.33 -13.36
C TRP A 214 -18.54 4.05 -12.44
N PHE A 215 -17.69 4.92 -12.98
CA PHE A 215 -16.78 5.74 -12.17
C PHE A 215 -17.50 6.66 -11.19
N PHE A 216 -18.63 7.25 -11.60
CA PHE A 216 -19.44 8.10 -10.74
C PHE A 216 -20.08 7.32 -9.58
N MET A 217 -20.66 6.15 -9.87
CA MET A 217 -21.38 5.33 -8.89
C MET A 217 -20.45 4.60 -7.92
N ASP A 218 -19.28 4.13 -8.36
CA ASP A 218 -18.25 3.55 -7.47
C ASP A 218 -17.26 4.65 -7.02
N TYR A 219 -17.77 5.76 -6.50
CA TYR A 219 -16.94 6.92 -6.15
C TYR A 219 -15.88 6.61 -5.08
N GLU A 220 -16.16 5.67 -4.16
CA GLU A 220 -15.19 5.22 -3.15
C GLU A 220 -13.86 4.80 -3.77
N MET A 221 -13.92 4.13 -4.91
CA MET A 221 -12.75 3.70 -5.67
C MET A 221 -11.87 4.90 -6.10
N LEU A 222 -12.48 6.00 -6.53
CA LEU A 222 -11.76 7.20 -6.96
C LEU A 222 -11.12 7.98 -5.81
N ARG A 223 -11.37 7.57 -4.55
CA ARG A 223 -10.66 8.12 -3.38
C ARG A 223 -9.27 7.52 -3.22
N ILE A 224 -9.00 6.34 -3.78
CA ILE A 224 -7.70 5.70 -3.69
C ILE A 224 -6.89 6.08 -4.95
N ASN A 225 -5.69 6.64 -4.75
CA ASN A 225 -4.88 7.16 -5.86
C ASN A 225 -4.58 6.10 -6.92
N ASP A 226 -4.24 4.88 -6.50
CA ASP A 226 -3.97 3.77 -7.41
C ASP A 226 -5.14 3.44 -8.31
N PHE A 227 -6.36 3.42 -7.76
CA PHE A 227 -7.56 3.13 -8.55
C PHE A 227 -7.98 4.32 -9.41
N TYR A 228 -7.78 5.56 -8.94
CA TYR A 228 -7.96 6.76 -9.77
C TYR A 228 -7.06 6.72 -11.01
N ILE A 229 -5.77 6.39 -10.85
CA ILE A 229 -4.83 6.29 -11.97
C ILE A 229 -5.25 5.19 -12.95
N LYS A 230 -5.69 4.02 -12.45
CA LYS A 230 -6.20 2.94 -13.29
C LYS A 230 -7.47 3.35 -14.06
N SER A 231 -8.41 4.03 -13.41
CA SER A 231 -9.59 4.60 -14.07
C SER A 231 -9.22 5.64 -15.13
N LEU A 232 -8.22 6.48 -14.86
CA LEU A 232 -7.70 7.44 -15.83
C LEU A 232 -7.09 6.74 -17.05
N MET A 233 -6.31 5.67 -16.84
CA MET A 233 -5.77 4.86 -17.94
C MET A 233 -6.90 4.24 -18.80
N VAL A 234 -7.97 3.75 -18.17
CA VAL A 234 -9.16 3.25 -18.90
C VAL A 234 -9.82 4.37 -19.71
N ALA A 235 -10.03 5.54 -19.11
CA ALA A 235 -10.64 6.69 -19.79
C ALA A 235 -9.80 7.19 -20.97
N VAL A 236 -8.48 7.33 -20.80
CA VAL A 236 -7.56 7.72 -21.87
C VAL A 236 -7.52 6.66 -22.97
N GLY A 237 -7.46 5.37 -22.61
CA GLY A 237 -7.52 4.28 -23.57
C GLY A 237 -8.81 4.30 -24.39
N PHE A 238 -9.96 4.52 -23.75
CA PHE A 238 -11.26 4.64 -24.42
C PHE A 238 -11.36 5.89 -25.31
N PHE A 239 -10.80 7.02 -24.88
CA PHE A 239 -10.69 8.23 -25.69
C PHE A 239 -9.83 8.03 -26.95
N CYS A 240 -8.64 7.43 -26.79
CA CYS A 240 -7.77 7.07 -27.91
C CYS A 240 -8.44 6.09 -28.87
N TYR A 241 -9.16 5.10 -28.33
CA TYR A 241 -9.99 4.19 -29.15
C TYR A 241 -11.03 4.97 -29.96
N GLY A 242 -11.74 5.91 -29.35
CA GLY A 242 -12.70 6.77 -30.04
C GLY A 242 -12.10 7.58 -31.18
N TYR A 243 -10.89 8.14 -30.97
CA TYR A 243 -10.15 8.84 -32.01
C TYR A 243 -9.81 7.92 -33.20
N LEU A 244 -9.33 6.70 -32.94
CA LEU A 244 -9.05 5.72 -33.99
C LEU A 244 -10.33 5.26 -34.70
N PHE A 245 -11.40 5.01 -33.94
CA PHE A 245 -12.71 4.61 -34.45
C PHE A 245 -13.27 5.66 -35.41
N ARG A 246 -13.23 6.94 -35.03
CA ARG A 246 -13.64 8.05 -35.89
C ARG A 246 -12.86 8.09 -37.20
N ASN A 247 -11.53 7.93 -37.13
CA ASN A 247 -10.67 7.99 -38.31
C ASN A 247 -10.92 6.81 -39.27
N TYR A 248 -11.27 5.63 -38.76
CA TYR A 248 -11.52 4.46 -39.58
C TYR A 248 -12.88 4.50 -40.28
N TYR A 249 -13.91 5.05 -39.63
CA TYR A 249 -15.30 5.06 -40.11
C TYR A 249 -15.74 6.45 -40.63
N GLN A 250 -14.77 7.23 -41.14
CA GLN A 250 -14.73 8.69 -41.35
C GLN A 250 -15.94 9.40 -42.01
N GLU A 251 -16.87 8.70 -42.66
CA GLU A 251 -17.95 9.33 -43.44
C GLU A 251 -19.35 9.25 -42.81
N ASN A 252 -19.59 8.42 -41.78
CA ASN A 252 -20.95 8.12 -41.30
C ASN A 252 -21.22 8.44 -39.82
N ILE A 253 -20.26 9.01 -39.09
CA ILE A 253 -20.36 9.17 -37.64
C ILE A 253 -20.63 10.63 -37.28
N SER A 254 -21.75 10.90 -36.60
CA SER A 254 -22.05 12.24 -36.10
C SER A 254 -21.07 12.72 -35.03
N ASP A 255 -20.99 14.03 -34.89
CA ASP A 255 -20.24 14.71 -33.82
C ASP A 255 -20.66 14.22 -32.42
N LEU A 256 -21.92 13.83 -32.24
CA LEU A 256 -22.45 13.32 -30.97
C LEU A 256 -21.72 12.05 -30.49
N ASN A 257 -21.27 11.19 -31.40
CA ASN A 257 -20.47 10.01 -31.04
C ASN A 257 -19.08 10.36 -30.54
N SER A 258 -18.49 11.44 -31.03
CA SER A 258 -17.17 11.86 -30.58
C SER A 258 -17.23 12.37 -29.13
N VAL A 259 -18.34 13.00 -28.74
CA VAL A 259 -18.61 13.38 -27.34
C VAL A 259 -18.66 12.15 -26.43
N SER A 260 -19.23 11.05 -26.91
CA SER A 260 -19.40 9.81 -26.13
C SER A 260 -18.08 9.26 -25.57
N PHE A 261 -16.97 9.39 -26.30
CA PHE A 261 -15.66 8.94 -25.87
C PHE A 261 -15.01 9.81 -24.78
N ILE A 262 -15.58 10.99 -24.51
CA ILE A 262 -15.05 11.97 -23.56
C ILE A 262 -15.67 11.82 -22.17
N TYR A 263 -16.86 11.22 -22.04
CA TYR A 263 -17.59 11.10 -20.76
C TYR A 263 -16.77 10.58 -19.57
N PRO A 264 -16.02 9.45 -19.67
CA PRO A 264 -15.23 8.97 -18.54
C PRO A 264 -14.11 9.93 -18.17
N LEU A 265 -13.50 10.56 -19.17
CA LEU A 265 -12.36 11.45 -18.98
C LEU A 265 -12.78 12.79 -18.37
N SER A 266 -13.93 13.36 -18.81
CA SER A 266 -14.44 14.64 -18.30
C SER A 266 -14.71 14.58 -16.81
N LEU A 267 -15.31 13.48 -16.33
CA LEU A 267 -15.56 13.24 -14.92
C LEU A 267 -14.24 13.22 -14.13
N LEU A 268 -13.24 12.46 -14.59
CA LEU A 268 -11.98 12.27 -13.86
C LEU A 268 -11.11 13.55 -13.83
N ILE A 269 -11.13 14.36 -14.89
CA ILE A 269 -10.41 15.64 -14.95
C ILE A 269 -10.98 16.64 -13.94
N VAL A 270 -12.30 16.65 -13.72
CA VAL A 270 -12.91 17.53 -12.71
C VAL A 270 -12.79 16.93 -11.31
N GLN A 271 -12.96 15.62 -11.18
CA GLN A 271 -12.96 14.94 -9.88
C GLN A 271 -11.68 15.17 -9.08
N TYR A 272 -10.53 15.07 -9.71
CA TYR A 272 -9.24 15.17 -9.00
C TYR A 272 -8.97 16.57 -8.38
N PRO A 273 -9.05 17.68 -9.14
CA PRO A 273 -8.83 19.00 -8.58
C PRO A 273 -9.92 19.39 -7.57
N THR A 274 -11.19 19.06 -7.86
CA THR A 274 -12.30 19.39 -6.95
C THR A 274 -12.19 18.61 -5.64
N ARG A 275 -11.79 17.34 -5.67
CA ARG A 275 -11.52 16.55 -4.46
C ARG A 275 -10.38 17.14 -3.64
N ARG A 276 -9.27 17.52 -4.28
CA ARG A 276 -8.15 18.16 -3.58
C ARG A 276 -8.57 19.45 -2.89
N LEU A 277 -9.30 20.31 -3.60
CA LEU A 277 -9.84 21.54 -3.04
C LEU A 277 -10.78 21.25 -1.87
N TYR A 278 -11.66 20.25 -2.01
CA TYR A 278 -12.56 19.82 -0.96
C TYR A 278 -11.82 19.39 0.32
N LYS A 279 -10.77 18.57 0.18
CA LYS A 279 -9.95 18.13 1.31
C LYS A 279 -9.26 19.29 2.03
N VAL A 280 -8.78 20.28 1.28
CA VAL A 280 -8.15 21.49 1.85
C VAL A 280 -9.17 22.32 2.63
N ILE A 281 -10.39 22.47 2.12
CA ILE A 281 -11.42 23.32 2.77
C ILE A 281 -12.04 22.63 3.98
N PHE A 282 -12.31 21.32 3.90
CA PHE A 282 -13.12 20.60 4.88
C PHE A 282 -12.35 19.59 5.73
N ASN A 283 -11.05 19.38 5.49
CA ASN A 283 -10.18 18.42 6.18
C ASN A 283 -10.75 16.98 6.25
N ARG A 284 -11.54 16.59 5.24
CA ARG A 284 -12.14 15.25 5.11
C ARG A 284 -12.38 14.89 3.64
N GLU A 285 -12.65 13.62 3.37
CA GLU A 285 -13.06 13.16 2.03
C GLU A 285 -14.52 13.51 1.74
N PRO A 286 -14.87 13.87 0.48
CA PRO A 286 -16.25 14.10 0.09
C PRO A 286 -17.02 12.78 -0.06
N GLU A 287 -18.30 12.80 0.31
CA GLU A 287 -19.21 11.65 0.20
C GLU A 287 -20.20 11.82 -0.96
N VAL A 288 -20.16 10.93 -1.93
CA VAL A 288 -21.08 10.96 -3.08
C VAL A 288 -22.17 9.94 -2.79
N ASP A 289 -23.09 10.26 -1.86
CA ASP A 289 -24.27 9.44 -1.52
C ASP A 289 -25.29 10.14 -0.58
N LYS A 290 -26.48 9.55 -0.42
CA LYS A 290 -27.74 10.11 0.14
C LYS A 290 -27.70 10.69 1.57
N HIS A 291 -26.59 10.58 2.31
CA HIS A 291 -26.49 11.05 3.71
C HIS A 291 -25.35 12.06 3.94
N GLY A 292 -24.76 12.58 2.86
CA GLY A 292 -23.71 13.59 2.94
C GLY A 292 -24.17 14.93 3.51
N LYS A 293 -23.23 15.72 4.03
CA LYS A 293 -23.49 17.11 4.43
C LYS A 293 -23.78 17.97 3.19
N PHE A 294 -24.28 19.19 3.37
CA PHE A 294 -24.55 20.11 2.25
C PHE A 294 -23.35 20.31 1.30
N ALA A 295 -22.13 20.34 1.84
CA ALA A 295 -20.90 20.41 1.03
C ALA A 295 -20.71 19.18 0.12
N ASP A 296 -21.07 17.99 0.60
CA ASP A 296 -21.01 16.73 -0.16
C ASP A 296 -22.02 16.73 -1.32
N LEU A 297 -23.21 17.32 -1.09
CA LEU A 297 -24.20 17.52 -2.14
C LEU A 297 -23.68 18.46 -3.24
N ILE A 298 -23.08 19.60 -2.87
CA ILE A 298 -22.48 20.53 -3.84
C ILE A 298 -21.40 19.82 -4.65
N TYR A 299 -20.50 19.09 -3.97
CA TYR A 299 -19.44 18.33 -4.63
C TYR A 299 -20.02 17.32 -5.63
N THR A 300 -21.03 16.56 -5.23
CA THR A 300 -21.73 15.59 -6.08
C THR A 300 -22.38 16.27 -7.30
N MET A 301 -22.99 17.45 -7.12
CA MET A 301 -23.56 18.23 -8.22
C MET A 301 -22.49 18.69 -9.20
N ILE A 302 -21.33 19.15 -8.72
CA ILE A 302 -20.20 19.54 -9.58
C ILE A 302 -19.76 18.35 -10.43
N LEU A 303 -19.59 17.17 -9.83
CA LEU A 303 -19.23 15.95 -10.57
C LEU A 303 -20.31 15.54 -11.58
N PHE A 304 -21.57 15.64 -11.21
CA PHE A 304 -22.69 15.33 -12.09
C PHE A 304 -22.71 16.25 -13.31
N PHE A 305 -22.56 17.57 -13.13
CA PHE A 305 -22.49 18.53 -14.23
C PHE A 305 -21.23 18.33 -15.08
N ALA A 306 -20.10 17.99 -14.46
CA ALA A 306 -18.88 17.63 -15.20
C ALA A 306 -19.06 16.37 -16.04
N PHE A 307 -19.83 15.39 -15.58
CA PHE A 307 -20.17 14.22 -16.36
C PHE A 307 -21.17 14.56 -17.47
N ALA A 308 -22.23 15.33 -17.17
CA ALA A 308 -23.34 15.56 -18.08
C ALA A 308 -23.07 16.62 -19.17
N LEU A 309 -22.34 17.69 -18.85
CA LEU A 309 -22.21 18.87 -19.73
C LEU A 309 -20.80 19.04 -20.30
N LEU A 310 -19.77 18.75 -19.51
CA LEU A 310 -18.38 19.03 -19.90
C LEU A 310 -17.93 18.27 -21.17
N PRO A 311 -18.36 17.02 -21.46
CA PRO A 311 -18.02 16.37 -22.72
C PRO A 311 -18.37 17.19 -23.96
N PHE A 312 -19.56 17.82 -23.96
CA PHE A 312 -20.03 18.67 -25.05
C PHE A 312 -19.17 19.93 -25.19
N ILE A 313 -18.86 20.58 -24.07
CA ILE A 313 -18.03 21.80 -24.05
C ILE A 313 -16.60 21.50 -24.55
N ILE A 314 -15.99 20.42 -24.08
CA ILE A 314 -14.67 19.99 -24.51
C ILE A 314 -14.69 19.68 -26.01
N PHE A 315 -15.70 18.96 -26.49
CA PHE A 315 -15.80 18.60 -27.89
C PHE A 315 -15.96 19.83 -28.80
N ASP A 316 -16.84 20.76 -28.45
CA ASP A 316 -17.03 22.02 -29.19
C ASP A 316 -15.74 22.85 -29.25
N TYR A 317 -14.93 22.81 -28.18
CA TYR A 317 -13.63 23.46 -28.15
C TYR A 317 -12.60 22.75 -29.06
N LEU A 318 -12.57 21.42 -29.07
CA LEU A 318 -11.65 20.62 -29.91
C LEU A 318 -11.98 20.69 -31.40
N LYS A 319 -13.20 21.10 -31.77
CA LYS A 319 -13.62 21.25 -33.16
C LYS A 319 -13.20 22.60 -33.79
N LYS A 320 -12.94 23.61 -32.96
CA LYS A 320 -12.41 24.92 -33.39
C LYS A 320 -10.91 24.82 -33.65
#